data_AF-A0A9R1AT21-F1
#
_entry.id   AF-A0A9R1AT21-F1
#
_cell.length_a   1.000
_cell.length_b   1.000
_cell.length_c   1.000
_cell.angle_alpha   90.00
_cell.angle_beta   90.00
_cell.angle_gamma   90.00
#
_symmetry.space_group_name_H-M   'P 1'
#
loop_
_entity.id
_entity.type
_entity.pdbx_description
1 polymer ?
#
loop_
_entity_poly.entity_id
_entity_poly.type
_entity_poly.pdbx_seq_one_letter_code
_entity_poly.pdbx_strand_id
1 'polypeptide(L)'
;MDLFRKCMEPVEKCLRDAKMDKSTIHDVVLVGGSTRIPRVQQLLQDFFNGKELCKSINPDEAVAYGAAVQAAILSGEGNEKVQDLLLLDVTPLSLGLETAGGVMTVLITRNTTIPTGVPQITVCFDIDANGILNVSAEDKTTGQKNKITITNDKGRLSKDDIEKMVQDAEKYKSEDEEHKKKVDAKNSLENYAYNMRNTIQDEKIASKLPADDKKKIEDAVDAAIQWLDANQLGEVDEFEDKMKELEGLCNPIIAKMYQGAGADMPGGMDEDAPAASGGAGPKIEEVD
;
A
#
# COMPACT_ATOMS: atom_id res chain seq x y z
N MET A 1 -10.56 -21.79 -28.50
CA MET A 1 -9.22 -21.77 -27.87
C MET A 1 -9.41 -21.45 -26.40
N ASP A 2 -9.19 -22.44 -25.54
CA ASP A 2 -9.33 -22.36 -24.07
C ASP A 2 -8.28 -21.38 -23.49
N LEU A 3 -8.71 -20.34 -22.75
CA LEU A 3 -7.82 -19.32 -22.17
C LEU A 3 -6.75 -19.93 -21.27
N PHE A 4 -7.08 -21.03 -20.58
CA PHE A 4 -6.11 -21.73 -19.71
C PHE A 4 -4.94 -22.32 -20.49
N ARG A 5 -5.17 -22.80 -21.72
CA ARG A 5 -4.10 -23.36 -22.56
C ARG A 5 -3.14 -22.28 -23.04
N LYS A 6 -3.63 -21.07 -23.31
CA LYS A 6 -2.79 -19.94 -23.71
C LYS A 6 -1.78 -19.56 -22.63
N CYS A 7 -2.09 -19.78 -21.35
CA CYS A 7 -1.17 -19.55 -20.25
C CYS A 7 0.06 -20.48 -20.27
N MET A 8 0.03 -21.59 -21.01
CA MET A 8 1.16 -22.52 -21.11
C MET A 8 2.18 -22.09 -22.17
N GLU A 9 1.78 -21.30 -23.18
CA GLU A 9 2.68 -20.84 -24.25
C GLU A 9 3.85 -20.00 -23.71
N PRO A 10 3.66 -19.07 -22.75
CA PRO A 10 4.77 -18.37 -22.10
C PRO A 10 5.72 -19.29 -21.31
N VAL A 11 5.19 -20.33 -20.64
CA VAL A 11 6.00 -21.28 -19.87
C VAL A 11 6.94 -22.05 -20.79
N GLU A 12 6.42 -22.58 -21.90
CA GLU A 12 7.24 -23.24 -22.93
C GLU A 12 8.27 -22.30 -23.54
N LYS A 13 7.87 -21.06 -23.84
CA LYS A 13 8.79 -20.06 -24.40
C LYS A 13 9.92 -19.73 -23.44
N CYS A 14 9.62 -19.59 -22.15
CA CYS A 14 10.62 -19.34 -21.10
C CYS A 14 11.65 -20.48 -21.03
N LEU A 15 11.21 -21.74 -20.99
CA LEU A 15 12.13 -22.88 -20.98
C LEU A 15 13.01 -22.97 -22.23
N ARG A 16 12.42 -22.73 -23.41
CA ARG A 16 13.17 -22.67 -24.68
C ARG A 16 14.22 -21.57 -24.68
N ASP A 17 13.84 -20.36 -24.27
CA ASP A 17 14.74 -19.21 -24.22
C ASP A 17 15.86 -19.44 -23.17
N ALA A 18 15.55 -20.08 -22.04
CA ALA A 18 16.52 -20.48 -21.01
C ALA A 18 17.39 -21.69 -21.41
N LYS A 19 17.05 -22.40 -22.50
CA LYS A 19 17.68 -23.66 -22.93
C LYS A 19 17.66 -24.73 -21.83
N MET A 20 16.59 -24.77 -21.05
CA MET A 20 16.42 -25.71 -19.95
C MET A 20 15.34 -26.74 -20.28
N ASP A 21 15.61 -28.00 -19.90
CA ASP A 21 14.57 -29.01 -19.91
C ASP A 21 13.66 -28.83 -18.70
N LYS A 22 12.37 -29.12 -18.84
CA LYS A 22 11.41 -29.04 -17.74
C LYS A 22 11.77 -29.96 -16.56
N SER A 23 12.54 -31.02 -16.78
CA SER A 23 13.02 -31.93 -15.74
C SER A 23 14.06 -31.29 -14.81
N THR A 24 14.74 -30.22 -15.24
CA THR A 24 15.76 -29.53 -14.43
C THR A 24 15.16 -28.45 -13.53
N ILE A 25 13.86 -28.19 -13.66
CA ILE A 25 13.13 -27.30 -12.75
C ILE A 25 12.93 -28.03 -11.43
N HIS A 26 13.43 -27.46 -10.34
CA HIS A 26 13.33 -28.04 -9.00
C HIS A 26 11.96 -27.74 -8.39
N ASP A 27 11.60 -26.46 -8.38
CA ASP A 27 10.38 -25.94 -7.76
C ASP A 27 9.53 -25.17 -8.77
N VAL A 28 8.20 -25.25 -8.61
CA VAL A 28 7.22 -24.46 -9.37
C VAL A 28 6.45 -23.61 -8.37
N VAL A 29 6.80 -22.32 -8.28
CA VAL A 29 6.18 -21.36 -7.37
C VAL A 29 4.98 -20.70 -8.04
N LEU A 30 3.85 -20.65 -7.34
CA LEU A 30 2.61 -20.03 -7.82
C LEU A 30 2.41 -18.67 -7.13
N VAL A 31 2.20 -17.62 -7.93
CA VAL A 31 1.96 -16.25 -7.45
C VAL A 31 0.77 -15.64 -8.21
N GLY A 32 -0.07 -14.90 -7.50
CA GLY A 32 -1.30 -14.29 -7.98
C GLY A 32 -2.54 -15.16 -7.75
N GLY A 33 -3.65 -14.56 -7.31
CA GLY A 33 -4.88 -15.26 -6.94
C GLY A 33 -5.45 -16.20 -8.02
N SER A 34 -5.28 -15.87 -9.30
CA SER A 34 -5.72 -16.73 -10.42
C SER A 34 -5.01 -18.09 -10.48
N THR A 35 -3.85 -18.24 -9.83
CA THR A 35 -3.15 -19.54 -9.72
C THR A 35 -3.86 -20.51 -8.78
N ARG A 36 -4.84 -20.06 -7.98
CA ARG A 36 -5.69 -20.92 -7.14
C ARG A 36 -6.68 -21.75 -7.94
N ILE A 37 -6.91 -21.42 -9.21
CA ILE A 37 -7.84 -22.14 -10.09
C ILE A 37 -7.32 -23.58 -10.31
N PRO A 38 -8.09 -24.63 -9.94
CA PRO A 38 -7.63 -26.02 -10.04
C PRO A 38 -7.19 -26.41 -11.44
N ARG A 39 -7.84 -25.86 -12.47
CA ARG A 39 -7.47 -26.13 -13.87
C ARG A 39 -6.08 -25.60 -14.24
N VAL A 40 -5.69 -24.42 -13.72
CA VAL A 40 -4.36 -23.84 -13.95
C VAL A 40 -3.30 -24.70 -13.27
N GLN A 41 -3.54 -25.11 -12.03
CA GLN A 41 -2.63 -25.98 -11.28
C GLN A 41 -2.47 -27.33 -11.96
N GLN A 42 -3.57 -27.97 -12.38
CA GLN A 42 -3.52 -29.24 -13.09
C GLN A 42 -2.70 -29.14 -14.38
N LEU A 43 -2.89 -28.08 -15.18
CA LEU A 43 -2.13 -27.90 -16.41
C LEU A 43 -0.63 -27.74 -16.16
N LEU A 44 -0.24 -27.02 -15.10
CA LEU A 44 1.17 -26.88 -14.71
C LEU A 44 1.74 -28.21 -14.19
N GLN A 45 1.00 -28.95 -13.37
CA GLN A 45 1.40 -30.27 -12.90
C GLN A 45 1.60 -31.23 -14.06
N ASP A 46 0.63 -31.32 -14.97
CA ASP A 46 0.71 -32.16 -16.17
C ASP A 46 1.93 -31.76 -17.02
N PHE A 47 2.15 -30.45 -17.20
CA PHE A 47 3.28 -29.94 -17.96
C PHE A 47 4.63 -30.32 -17.36
N PHE A 48 4.77 -30.18 -16.04
CA PHE A 48 5.98 -30.54 -15.27
C PHE A 48 5.97 -32.00 -14.78
N ASN A 49 5.35 -32.92 -15.53
CA ASN A 49 5.42 -34.37 -15.31
C ASN A 49 4.90 -34.83 -13.93
N GLY A 50 3.84 -34.21 -13.43
CA GLY A 50 3.23 -34.52 -12.14
C GLY A 50 3.96 -33.95 -10.93
N LYS A 51 4.92 -33.03 -11.14
CA LYS A 51 5.64 -32.37 -10.05
C LYS A 51 4.67 -31.64 -9.11
N GLU A 52 4.92 -31.76 -7.81
CA GLU A 52 4.18 -31.02 -6.79
C GLU A 52 4.47 -29.51 -6.90
N LEU A 53 3.41 -28.69 -6.93
CA LEU A 53 3.54 -27.24 -6.98
C LEU A 53 3.86 -26.71 -5.59
N CYS A 54 4.74 -25.72 -5.49
CA CYS A 54 5.14 -25.12 -4.22
C CYS A 54 3.96 -24.36 -3.59
N LYS A 55 3.58 -24.76 -2.37
CA LYS A 55 2.47 -24.17 -1.60
C LYS A 55 2.93 -23.44 -0.34
N SER A 56 4.24 -23.37 -0.08
CA SER A 56 4.80 -22.71 1.10
C SER A 56 4.82 -21.18 0.97
N ILE A 57 4.50 -20.64 -0.20
CA ILE A 57 4.53 -19.21 -0.51
C ILE A 57 3.10 -18.70 -0.63
N ASN A 58 2.79 -17.58 0.05
CA ASN A 58 1.50 -16.92 -0.08
C ASN A 58 1.39 -16.26 -1.48
N PRO A 59 0.45 -16.71 -2.34
CA PRO A 59 0.38 -16.22 -3.72
C PRO A 59 -0.05 -14.75 -3.82
N ASP A 60 -0.71 -14.19 -2.81
CA ASP A 60 -1.24 -12.82 -2.86
C ASP A 60 -0.24 -11.79 -2.33
N GLU A 61 0.66 -12.21 -1.44
CA GLU A 61 1.58 -11.31 -0.74
C GLU A 61 3.04 -11.44 -1.22
N ALA A 62 3.41 -12.54 -1.89
CA ALA A 62 4.80 -12.82 -2.26
C ALA A 62 5.47 -11.67 -3.05
N VAL A 63 4.72 -11.03 -3.95
CA VAL A 63 5.23 -9.88 -4.73
C VAL A 63 5.51 -8.68 -3.82
N ALA A 64 4.60 -8.37 -2.89
CA ALA A 64 4.77 -7.26 -1.96
C ALA A 64 5.94 -7.53 -0.99
N TYR A 65 6.09 -8.76 -0.49
CA TYR A 65 7.24 -9.15 0.31
C TYR A 65 8.57 -8.97 -0.44
N GLY A 66 8.64 -9.43 -1.69
CA GLY A 66 9.84 -9.26 -2.52
C GLY A 66 10.16 -7.78 -2.78
N ALA A 67 9.13 -6.96 -3.04
CA ALA A 67 9.29 -5.52 -3.22
C ALA A 67 9.79 -4.83 -1.93
N ALA A 68 9.31 -5.24 -0.76
CA ALA A 68 9.79 -4.71 0.52
C ALA A 68 11.25 -5.09 0.78
N VAL A 69 11.66 -6.32 0.46
CA VAL A 69 13.07 -6.74 0.54
C VAL A 69 13.94 -5.91 -0.40
N GLN A 70 13.48 -5.67 -1.64
CA GLN A 70 14.20 -4.82 -2.58
C GLN A 70 14.28 -3.36 -2.11
N ALA A 71 13.21 -2.83 -1.50
CA ALA A 71 13.21 -1.49 -0.91
C ALA A 71 14.21 -1.38 0.25
N ALA A 72 14.28 -2.38 1.11
CA ALA A 72 15.24 -2.49 2.20
C ALA A 72 16.70 -2.49 1.69
N ILE A 73 16.98 -3.25 0.63
CA ILE A 73 18.29 -3.24 -0.05
C ILE A 73 18.64 -1.84 -0.57
N LEU A 74 17.68 -1.14 -1.19
CA LEU A 74 17.89 0.19 -1.76
C LEU A 74 18.01 1.29 -0.71
N SER A 75 17.29 1.20 0.41
CA SER A 75 17.39 2.15 1.53
C SER A 75 18.62 1.89 2.40
N GLY A 76 19.27 0.73 2.25
CA GLY A 76 20.36 0.29 3.12
C GLY A 76 19.88 -0.17 4.50
N GLU A 77 18.58 -0.23 4.74
CA GLU A 77 17.97 -0.71 5.97
C GLU A 77 17.81 -2.24 5.92
N GLY A 78 18.18 -2.95 6.98
CA GLY A 78 18.01 -4.41 7.03
C GLY A 78 19.13 -5.11 7.78
N ASN A 79 19.03 -6.44 7.88
CA ASN A 79 20.11 -7.25 8.42
C ASN A 79 21.15 -7.59 7.34
N GLU A 80 22.33 -8.07 7.76
CA GLU A 80 23.42 -8.45 6.85
C GLU A 80 22.95 -9.43 5.74
N LYS A 81 22.04 -10.35 6.08
CA LYS A 81 21.50 -11.34 5.13
C LYS A 81 20.74 -10.72 3.95
N VAL A 82 20.07 -9.59 4.18
CA VAL A 82 19.33 -8.87 3.12
C VAL A 82 20.30 -8.03 2.29
N GLN A 83 21.31 -7.43 2.91
CA GLN A 83 22.31 -6.63 2.22
C GLN A 83 23.21 -7.46 1.30
N ASP A 84 23.45 -8.74 1.63
CA ASP A 84 24.22 -9.67 0.80
C ASP A 84 23.44 -10.22 -0.41
N LEU A 85 22.16 -9.86 -0.57
CA LEU A 85 21.32 -10.36 -1.66
C LEU A 85 21.61 -9.59 -2.96
N LEU A 86 22.18 -10.28 -3.94
CA LEU A 86 22.40 -9.76 -5.29
C LEU A 86 21.34 -10.29 -6.25
N LEU A 87 20.58 -9.38 -6.86
CA LEU A 87 19.60 -9.69 -7.91
C LEU A 87 20.16 -9.30 -9.28
N LEU A 88 20.05 -10.22 -10.25
CA LEU A 88 20.30 -9.95 -11.67
C LEU A 88 19.04 -10.28 -12.45
N ASP A 89 18.45 -9.28 -13.08
CA ASP A 89 17.23 -9.42 -13.88
C ASP A 89 17.56 -9.30 -15.38
N VAL A 90 16.57 -9.43 -16.26
CA VAL A 90 16.72 -9.37 -17.72
C VAL A 90 15.68 -8.44 -18.37
N THR A 91 15.98 -7.90 -19.55
CA THR A 91 14.95 -7.21 -20.37
C THR A 91 13.99 -8.23 -21.00
N PRO A 92 12.66 -8.11 -20.86
CA PRO A 92 11.71 -9.10 -21.38
C PRO A 92 11.53 -9.02 -22.91
N LEU A 93 11.92 -7.90 -23.53
CA LEU A 93 11.74 -7.64 -24.96
C LEU A 93 13.05 -7.24 -25.63
N SER A 94 13.13 -7.54 -26.93
CA SER A 94 14.23 -7.07 -27.77
C SER A 94 14.03 -5.59 -28.06
N LEU A 95 15.06 -4.79 -27.84
CA LEU A 95 15.09 -3.36 -28.13
C LEU A 95 15.80 -3.15 -29.46
N GLY A 96 15.25 -2.31 -30.32
CA GLY A 96 15.79 -2.06 -31.65
C GLY A 96 15.29 -0.75 -32.25
N LEU A 97 15.90 -0.35 -33.37
CA LEU A 97 15.46 0.80 -34.16
C LEU A 97 14.84 0.36 -35.48
N GLU A 98 13.89 1.14 -35.96
CA GLU A 98 13.40 1.01 -37.32
C GLU A 98 14.44 1.60 -38.29
N THR A 99 14.86 0.79 -39.26
CA THR A 99 15.77 1.20 -40.33
C THR A 99 15.02 1.47 -41.63
N ALA A 100 15.66 2.21 -42.55
CA ALA A 100 15.09 2.48 -43.86
C ALA A 100 14.67 1.16 -44.54
N GLY A 101 13.42 1.11 -45.00
CA GLY A 101 12.78 -0.12 -45.51
C GLY A 101 11.80 -0.79 -44.54
N GLY A 102 11.51 -0.17 -43.39
CA GLY A 102 10.50 -0.63 -42.44
C GLY A 102 10.91 -1.89 -41.67
N VAL A 103 12.21 -2.19 -41.62
CA VAL A 103 12.77 -3.35 -40.92
C VAL A 103 13.30 -2.92 -39.56
N MET A 104 12.91 -3.65 -38.51
CA MET A 104 13.43 -3.46 -37.16
C MET A 104 14.81 -4.11 -37.03
N THR A 105 15.83 -3.30 -36.74
CA THR A 105 17.18 -3.78 -36.37
C THR A 105 17.27 -3.90 -34.85
N VAL A 106 17.41 -5.14 -34.36
CA VAL A 106 17.53 -5.43 -32.92
C VAL A 106 18.93 -5.06 -32.42
N LEU A 107 19.01 -4.22 -31.40
CA LEU A 107 20.25 -3.81 -30.73
C LEU A 107 20.51 -4.61 -29.45
N ILE A 108 19.48 -4.79 -28.62
CA ILE A 108 19.54 -5.59 -27.39
C ILE A 108 18.50 -6.68 -27.52
N THR A 109 18.91 -7.94 -27.41
CA THR A 109 17.98 -9.06 -27.49
C THR A 109 17.19 -9.22 -26.20
N ARG A 110 15.94 -9.72 -26.28
CA ARG A 110 15.20 -10.14 -25.08
C ARG A 110 16.02 -11.15 -24.26
N ASN A 111 15.77 -11.17 -22.95
CA ASN A 111 16.48 -11.96 -21.94
C ASN A 111 17.95 -11.58 -21.75
N THR A 112 18.39 -10.41 -22.22
CA THR A 112 19.72 -9.86 -21.86
C THR A 112 19.68 -9.34 -20.43
N THR A 113 20.67 -9.70 -19.61
CA THR A 113 20.80 -9.26 -18.21
C THR A 113 20.86 -7.74 -18.10
N ILE A 114 20.20 -7.16 -17.10
CA ILE A 114 20.23 -5.73 -16.78
C ILE A 114 20.97 -5.50 -15.45
N PRO A 115 21.70 -4.38 -15.31
CA PRO A 115 21.97 -3.35 -16.32
C PRO A 115 22.89 -3.87 -17.44
N THR A 116 22.53 -3.60 -18.70
CA THR A 116 23.37 -3.85 -19.87
C THR A 116 23.56 -2.55 -20.63
N GLY A 117 24.75 -2.33 -21.16
CA GLY A 117 25.04 -1.21 -22.04
C GLY A 117 25.78 -1.69 -23.27
N VAL A 118 25.14 -1.66 -24.44
CA VAL A 118 25.78 -1.87 -25.75
C VAL A 118 24.88 -1.25 -26.83
N PRO A 119 25.32 -0.46 -27.85
CA PRO A 119 26.68 -0.12 -28.37
C PRO A 119 27.07 1.38 -28.22
N GLN A 120 28.34 1.72 -28.56
CA GLN A 120 28.87 3.10 -28.59
C GLN A 120 28.28 3.93 -29.74
N ILE A 121 27.08 4.46 -29.53
CA ILE A 121 26.48 5.46 -30.41
C ILE A 121 27.19 6.80 -30.12
N THR A 122 27.89 7.35 -31.10
CA THR A 122 28.39 8.73 -31.01
C THR A 122 27.27 9.66 -31.46
N VAL A 123 26.72 10.40 -30.51
CA VAL A 123 25.71 11.42 -30.78
C VAL A 123 26.43 12.71 -31.15
N CYS A 124 26.27 13.14 -32.39
CA CYS A 124 26.79 14.41 -32.88
C CYS A 124 25.69 15.45 -32.84
N PHE A 125 25.92 16.51 -32.05
CA PHE A 125 25.11 17.72 -32.01
C PHE A 125 25.73 18.72 -32.98
N ASP A 126 25.01 19.04 -34.05
CA ASP A 126 25.42 20.02 -35.05
C ASP A 126 24.44 21.19 -35.02
N ILE A 127 24.93 22.41 -34.90
CA ILE A 127 24.10 23.63 -34.98
C ILE A 127 24.45 24.30 -36.29
N ASP A 128 23.47 24.37 -37.20
CA ASP A 128 23.70 24.98 -38.51
C ASP A 128 23.73 26.51 -38.44
N ALA A 129 24.08 27.16 -39.56
CA ALA A 129 24.18 28.61 -39.65
C ALA A 129 22.86 29.37 -39.38
N ASN A 130 21.73 28.66 -39.30
CA ASN A 130 20.42 29.20 -38.94
C ASN A 130 20.07 28.95 -37.45
N GLY A 131 20.97 28.36 -36.66
CA GLY A 131 20.75 28.07 -35.25
C GLY A 131 19.90 26.82 -34.98
N ILE A 132 19.69 25.96 -35.98
CA ILE A 132 18.88 24.74 -35.83
C ILE A 132 19.78 23.60 -35.33
N LEU A 133 19.42 23.03 -34.18
CA LEU A 133 20.09 21.87 -33.61
C LEU A 133 19.71 20.59 -34.37
N ASN A 134 20.68 20.00 -35.04
CA ASN A 134 20.60 18.72 -35.71
C ASN A 134 21.27 17.63 -34.84
N VAL A 135 20.52 16.58 -34.51
CA VAL A 135 21.05 15.41 -33.79
C VAL A 135 21.25 14.26 -34.77
N SER A 136 22.46 13.71 -34.81
CA SER A 136 22.77 12.50 -35.59
C SER A 136 23.44 11.45 -34.72
N ALA A 137 23.10 10.18 -34.95
CA ALA A 137 23.61 9.04 -34.22
C ALA A 137 24.43 8.17 -35.18
N GLU A 138 25.69 7.90 -34.82
CA GLU A 138 26.60 7.04 -35.57
C GLU A 138 26.99 5.82 -34.72
N ASP A 139 26.76 4.62 -35.26
CA ASP A 139 27.28 3.38 -34.67
C ASP A 139 28.73 3.17 -35.10
N LYS A 140 29.66 3.30 -34.15
CA LYS A 140 31.11 3.15 -34.36
C LYS A 140 31.53 1.75 -34.84
N THR A 141 30.67 0.74 -34.70
CA THR A 141 30.98 -0.64 -35.09
C THR A 141 30.72 -0.90 -36.57
N THR A 142 29.72 -0.24 -37.14
CA THR A 142 29.24 -0.47 -38.51
C THR A 142 29.44 0.71 -39.46
N GLY A 143 29.73 1.91 -38.94
CA GLY A 143 29.94 3.14 -39.71
C GLY A 143 28.64 3.72 -40.33
N GLN A 144 27.48 3.18 -39.96
CA GLN A 144 26.19 3.67 -40.46
C GLN A 144 25.74 4.92 -39.67
N LYS A 145 25.29 5.93 -40.41
CA LYS A 145 24.81 7.22 -39.89
C LYS A 145 23.30 7.34 -40.10
N ASN A 146 22.55 7.55 -39.02
CA ASN A 146 21.11 7.84 -39.09
C ASN A 146 20.81 9.13 -38.31
N LYS A 147 20.03 10.04 -38.92
CA LYS A 147 19.53 11.26 -38.26
C LYS A 147 18.29 10.87 -37.44
N ILE A 148 18.37 10.98 -36.12
CA ILE A 148 17.27 10.60 -35.22
C ILE A 148 16.95 11.79 -34.32
N THR A 149 15.74 12.32 -34.45
CA THR A 149 15.15 13.23 -33.47
C THR A 149 14.43 12.38 -32.43
N ILE A 150 15.01 12.21 -31.24
CA ILE A 150 14.35 11.52 -30.13
C ILE A 150 13.42 12.53 -29.44
N THR A 151 12.13 12.50 -29.77
CA THR A 151 11.08 13.13 -28.96
C THR A 151 10.55 12.11 -27.96
N ASN A 152 10.72 12.40 -26.67
CA ASN A 152 10.42 11.50 -25.54
C ASN A 152 8.93 11.55 -25.13
N ASP A 153 8.03 11.79 -26.10
CA ASP A 153 6.77 12.47 -25.79
C ASP A 153 5.53 11.61 -26.11
N LYS A 154 5.69 10.46 -26.76
CA LYS A 154 4.54 9.59 -27.08
C LYS A 154 4.25 8.63 -25.92
N GLY A 155 3.19 8.93 -25.17
CA GLY A 155 2.64 8.05 -24.14
C GLY A 155 3.23 8.24 -22.74
N ARG A 156 4.08 9.25 -22.54
CA ARG A 156 4.54 9.69 -21.22
C ARG A 156 3.82 10.96 -20.81
N LEU A 157 3.55 11.09 -19.52
CA LEU A 157 3.04 12.33 -18.95
C LEU A 157 4.12 13.41 -19.05
N SER A 158 3.72 14.63 -19.41
CA SER A 158 4.63 15.77 -19.31
C SER A 158 4.92 16.09 -17.85
N LYS A 159 5.95 16.91 -17.60
CA LYS A 159 6.26 17.36 -16.24
C LYS A 159 5.07 18.12 -15.63
N ASP A 160 4.43 18.99 -16.43
CA ASP A 160 3.28 19.78 -16.00
C ASP A 160 2.08 18.88 -15.67
N ASP A 161 1.86 17.79 -16.44
CA ASP A 161 0.82 16.81 -16.12
C ASP A 161 1.11 16.09 -14.80
N ILE A 162 2.37 15.70 -14.56
CA ILE A 162 2.79 15.05 -13.30
C ILE A 162 2.58 16.00 -12.13
N GLU A 163 3.01 17.27 -12.25
CA GLU A 163 2.84 18.28 -11.20
C GLU A 163 1.36 18.51 -10.86
N LYS A 164 0.50 18.58 -11.89
CA LYS A 164 -0.94 18.67 -11.69
C LYS A 164 -1.52 17.44 -10.99
N MET A 165 -1.11 16.23 -11.37
CA MET A 165 -1.57 15.00 -10.71
C MET A 165 -1.14 14.94 -9.24
N VAL A 166 0.06 15.43 -8.90
CA VAL A 166 0.52 15.52 -7.52
C VAL A 166 -0.31 16.52 -6.72
N GLN A 167 -0.63 17.69 -7.29
CA GLN A 167 -1.50 18.68 -6.64
C GLN A 167 -2.91 18.13 -6.41
N ASP A 168 -3.49 17.44 -7.40
CA ASP A 168 -4.80 16.80 -7.27
C ASP A 168 -4.77 15.71 -6.18
N ALA A 169 -3.71 14.89 -6.12
CA ALA A 169 -3.55 13.87 -5.10
C ALA A 169 -3.43 14.47 -3.68
N GLU A 170 -2.67 15.54 -3.49
CA GLU A 170 -2.54 16.20 -2.18
C GLU A 170 -3.86 16.85 -1.74
N LYS A 171 -4.60 17.42 -2.70
CA LYS A 171 -5.95 17.91 -2.44
C LYS A 171 -6.87 16.79 -1.93
N TYR A 172 -6.92 15.64 -2.61
CA TYR A 172 -7.77 14.52 -2.18
C TYR A 172 -7.30 13.90 -0.86
N LYS A 173 -5.99 13.86 -0.59
CA LYS A 173 -5.46 13.47 0.72
C LYS A 173 -5.98 14.38 1.84
N SER A 174 -5.97 15.70 1.63
CA SER A 174 -6.52 16.66 2.60
C SER A 174 -8.02 16.46 2.81
N GLU A 175 -8.80 16.24 1.75
CA GLU A 175 -10.23 15.94 1.84
C GLU A 175 -10.48 14.63 2.63
N ASP A 176 -9.71 13.57 2.35
CA ASP A 176 -9.80 12.30 3.07
C ASP A 176 -9.45 12.44 4.57
N GLU A 177 -8.45 13.26 4.91
CA GLU A 177 -8.08 13.56 6.30
C GLU A 177 -9.15 14.34 7.06
N GLU A 178 -9.80 15.32 6.42
CA GLU A 178 -10.94 16.04 6.99
C GLU A 178 -12.13 15.12 7.22
N HIS A 179 -12.45 14.26 6.25
CA HIS A 179 -13.48 13.24 6.38
C HIS A 179 -13.17 12.26 7.51
N LYS A 180 -11.91 11.83 7.65
CA LYS A 180 -11.46 10.98 8.76
C LYS A 180 -11.68 11.66 10.12
N LYS A 181 -11.27 12.92 10.29
CA LYS A 181 -11.48 13.68 11.53
C LYS A 181 -12.96 13.76 11.91
N LYS A 182 -13.84 14.00 10.92
CA LYS A 182 -15.30 14.03 11.10
C LYS A 182 -15.85 12.69 11.59
N VAL A 183 -15.41 11.58 10.99
CA VAL A 183 -15.80 10.23 11.42
C VAL A 183 -15.27 9.93 12.82
N ASP A 184 -14.04 10.30 13.14
CA ASP A 184 -13.43 10.08 14.45
C ASP A 184 -14.15 10.88 15.56
N ALA A 185 -14.51 12.15 15.31
CA ALA A 185 -15.28 12.98 16.24
C ALA A 185 -16.68 12.40 16.50
N LYS A 186 -17.38 11.99 15.43
CA LYS A 186 -18.69 11.32 15.54
C LYS A 186 -18.59 10.03 16.37
N ASN A 187 -17.64 9.16 16.04
CA ASN A 187 -17.42 7.89 16.75
C ASN A 187 -17.08 8.14 18.21
N SER A 188 -16.34 9.21 18.52
CA SER A 188 -16.01 9.57 19.91
C SER A 188 -17.26 9.95 20.72
N LEU A 189 -18.13 10.79 20.16
CA LEU A 189 -19.42 11.14 20.77
C LEU A 189 -20.32 9.91 20.94
N GLU A 190 -20.44 9.08 19.90
CA GLU A 190 -21.24 7.86 19.92
C GLU A 190 -20.75 6.88 20.99
N ASN A 191 -19.44 6.59 21.01
CA ASN A 191 -18.83 5.71 21.99
C ASN A 191 -19.01 6.24 23.42
N TYR A 192 -18.83 7.54 23.64
CA TYR A 192 -19.03 8.14 24.96
C TYR A 192 -20.49 8.01 25.42
N ALA A 193 -21.45 8.35 24.56
CA ALA A 193 -22.87 8.26 24.87
C ALA A 193 -23.28 6.82 25.23
N TYR A 194 -22.88 5.83 24.43
CA TYR A 194 -23.17 4.42 24.72
C TYR A 194 -22.46 3.89 25.97
N ASN A 195 -21.18 4.23 26.16
CA ASN A 195 -20.44 3.84 27.37
C ASN A 195 -21.08 4.44 28.63
N MET A 196 -21.51 5.71 28.55
CA MET A 196 -22.20 6.38 29.65
C MET A 196 -23.53 5.71 29.96
N ARG A 197 -24.32 5.40 28.92
CA ARG A 197 -25.58 4.68 29.04
C ARG A 197 -25.42 3.34 29.75
N ASN A 198 -24.40 2.58 29.37
CA ASN A 198 -24.14 1.28 29.99
C ASN A 198 -23.67 1.45 31.45
N THR A 199 -22.85 2.47 31.72
CA THR A 199 -22.34 2.76 33.07
C THR A 199 -23.47 3.12 34.04
N ILE A 200 -24.44 3.94 33.63
CA ILE A 200 -25.58 4.34 34.49
C ILE A 200 -26.66 3.26 34.60
N GLN A 201 -26.68 2.29 33.68
CA GLN A 201 -27.55 1.13 33.73
C GLN A 201 -26.97 -0.01 34.58
N ASP A 202 -25.67 -0.04 34.84
CA ASP A 202 -25.03 -1.01 35.74
C ASP A 202 -25.54 -0.83 37.18
N GLU A 203 -26.03 -1.92 37.79
CA GLU A 203 -26.66 -1.89 39.11
C GLU A 203 -25.73 -1.36 40.23
N LYS A 204 -24.41 -1.58 40.12
CA LYS A 204 -23.43 -1.15 41.14
C LYS A 204 -23.19 0.34 41.11
N ILE A 205 -23.34 0.95 39.94
CA ILE A 205 -23.21 2.40 39.73
C ILE A 205 -24.56 3.08 39.96
N ALA A 206 -25.64 2.53 39.41
CA ALA A 206 -27.00 3.05 39.51
C ALA A 206 -27.46 3.21 40.97
N SER A 207 -27.06 2.29 41.85
CA SER A 207 -27.38 2.35 43.30
C SER A 207 -26.62 3.44 44.07
N LYS A 208 -25.53 3.99 43.50
CA LYS A 208 -24.70 5.04 44.11
C LYS A 208 -25.05 6.45 43.62
N LEU A 209 -25.93 6.55 42.62
CA LEU A 209 -26.36 7.83 42.04
C LEU A 209 -27.73 8.25 42.61
N PRO A 210 -27.90 9.53 43.00
CA PRO A 210 -29.22 10.07 43.27
C PRO A 210 -30.14 9.89 42.07
N ALA A 211 -31.41 9.55 42.29
CA ALA A 211 -32.38 9.32 41.21
C ALA A 211 -32.50 10.52 40.24
N ASP A 212 -32.41 11.75 40.77
CA ASP A 212 -32.44 12.98 39.97
C ASP A 212 -31.21 13.14 39.08
N ASP A 213 -30.04 12.75 39.56
CA ASP A 213 -28.78 12.86 38.81
C ASP A 213 -28.66 11.72 37.79
N LYS A 214 -29.13 10.52 38.12
CA LYS A 214 -29.25 9.40 37.17
C LYS A 214 -30.14 9.79 35.99
N LYS A 215 -31.34 10.34 36.27
CA LYS A 215 -32.28 10.74 35.23
C LYS A 215 -31.71 11.83 34.32
N LYS A 216 -30.97 12.81 34.86
CA LYS A 216 -30.30 13.83 34.06
C LYS A 216 -29.26 13.24 33.09
N ILE A 217 -28.48 12.26 33.53
CA ILE A 217 -27.52 11.59 32.63
C ILE A 217 -28.26 10.78 31.56
N GLU A 218 -29.28 10.01 31.94
CA GLU A 218 -30.10 9.24 30.99
C GLU A 218 -30.72 10.16 29.92
N ASP A 219 -31.38 11.25 30.32
CA ASP A 219 -32.01 12.21 29.41
C ASP A 219 -30.96 12.87 28.48
N ALA A 220 -29.77 13.21 29.00
CA ALA A 220 -28.69 13.82 28.22
C ALA A 220 -28.08 12.86 27.20
N VAL A 221 -27.84 11.60 27.61
CA VAL A 221 -27.30 10.56 26.74
C VAL A 221 -28.30 10.18 25.66
N ASP A 222 -29.58 9.99 25.99
CA ASP A 222 -30.61 9.67 25.01
C ASP A 222 -30.81 10.84 24.02
N ALA A 223 -30.74 12.09 24.49
CA ALA A 223 -30.78 13.26 23.62
C ALA A 223 -29.56 13.35 22.68
N ALA A 224 -28.36 13.03 23.17
CA ALA A 224 -27.16 12.99 22.36
C ALA A 224 -27.21 11.89 21.28
N ILE A 225 -27.72 10.70 21.63
CA ILE A 225 -27.93 9.59 20.67
C ILE A 225 -28.97 9.99 19.60
N GLN A 226 -30.11 10.55 20.01
CA GLN A 226 -31.11 11.03 19.04
C GLN A 226 -30.57 12.13 18.13
N TRP A 227 -29.74 13.02 18.66
CA TRP A 227 -29.09 14.06 17.86
C TRP A 227 -28.07 13.45 16.88
N LEU A 228 -27.26 12.47 17.31
CA LEU A 228 -26.33 11.74 16.45
C LEU A 228 -27.04 11.04 15.28
N ASP A 229 -28.19 10.42 15.55
CA ASP A 229 -29.01 9.75 14.54
C ASP A 229 -29.58 10.74 13.51
N ALA A 230 -29.96 11.94 13.96
CA ALA A 230 -30.49 13.00 13.10
C ALA A 230 -29.40 13.78 12.36
N ASN A 231 -28.17 13.84 12.91
CA ASN A 231 -27.07 14.67 12.39
C ASN A 231 -25.86 13.84 11.94
N GLN A 232 -26.08 12.74 11.22
CA GLN A 232 -25.00 11.86 10.76
C GLN A 232 -24.00 12.51 9.81
N LEU A 233 -24.37 13.63 9.18
CA LEU A 233 -23.55 14.41 8.24
C LEU A 233 -23.07 15.73 8.84
N GLY A 234 -23.16 15.92 10.16
CA GLY A 234 -22.73 17.13 10.86
C GLY A 234 -21.24 17.43 10.70
N GLU A 235 -20.83 18.68 10.94
CA GLU A 235 -19.41 19.05 10.87
C GLU A 235 -18.64 18.62 12.12
N VAL A 236 -17.31 18.58 12.03
CA VAL A 236 -16.42 18.18 13.14
C VAL A 236 -16.75 18.97 14.41
N ASP A 237 -16.85 20.29 14.27
CA ASP A 237 -17.16 21.21 15.37
C ASP A 237 -18.52 20.90 16.03
N GLU A 238 -19.52 20.48 15.25
CA GLU A 238 -20.85 20.14 15.79
C GLU A 238 -20.79 18.87 16.66
N PHE A 239 -20.03 17.86 16.23
CA PHE A 239 -19.82 16.65 17.01
C PHE A 239 -19.00 16.94 18.27
N GLU A 240 -17.95 17.76 18.17
CA GLU A 240 -17.14 18.15 19.31
C GLU A 240 -17.91 18.98 20.34
N ASP A 241 -18.72 19.92 19.89
CA ASP A 241 -19.52 20.76 20.78
C ASP A 241 -20.58 19.93 21.51
N LYS A 242 -21.21 18.98 20.81
CA LYS A 242 -22.14 18.03 21.45
C LYS A 242 -21.46 17.08 22.42
N MET A 243 -20.23 16.67 22.11
CA MET A 243 -19.40 15.91 23.06
C MET A 243 -19.10 16.73 24.33
N LYS A 244 -18.66 17.98 24.19
CA LYS A 244 -18.40 18.86 25.33
C LYS A 244 -19.66 19.14 26.15
N GLU A 245 -20.81 19.28 25.51
CA GLU A 245 -22.11 19.43 26.19
C GLU A 245 -22.44 18.18 27.03
N LEU A 246 -22.31 17.00 26.43
CA LEU A 246 -22.58 15.72 27.11
C LEU A 246 -21.58 15.47 28.26
N GLU A 247 -20.30 15.70 28.04
CA GLU A 247 -19.25 15.62 29.07
C GLU A 247 -19.48 16.63 30.20
N GLY A 248 -19.88 17.86 29.88
CA GLY A 248 -20.16 18.90 30.85
C GLY A 248 -21.33 18.55 31.79
N LEU A 249 -22.28 17.74 31.33
CA LEU A 249 -23.37 17.22 32.14
C LEU A 249 -22.97 15.97 32.93
N CYS A 250 -22.25 15.04 32.30
CA CYS A 250 -21.91 13.75 32.90
C CYS A 250 -20.75 13.85 33.91
N ASN A 251 -19.67 14.58 33.58
CA ASN A 251 -18.45 14.63 34.37
C ASN A 251 -18.66 15.16 35.80
N PRO A 252 -19.43 16.25 36.06
CA PRO A 252 -19.66 16.72 37.42
C PRO A 252 -20.43 15.72 38.29
N ILE A 253 -21.34 14.94 37.69
CA ILE A 253 -22.14 13.95 38.41
C ILE A 253 -21.28 12.73 38.76
N ILE A 254 -20.46 12.27 37.82
CA ILE A 254 -19.53 11.15 38.03
C ILE A 254 -18.44 11.54 39.03
N ALA A 255 -17.90 12.77 38.95
CA ALA A 255 -16.93 13.27 39.91
C ALA A 255 -17.50 13.29 41.35
N LYS A 256 -18.77 13.70 41.52
CA LYS A 256 -19.47 13.61 42.81
C LYS A 256 -19.64 12.16 43.29
N MET A 257 -19.87 11.22 42.38
CA MET A 257 -19.93 9.79 42.73
C MET A 257 -18.58 9.28 43.26
N TYR A 258 -17.47 9.64 42.62
CA TYR A 258 -16.12 9.27 43.09
C TYR A 258 -15.70 10.01 44.36
N GLN A 259 -16.08 11.28 44.53
CA GLN A 259 -15.81 12.05 45.75
C GLN A 259 -16.70 11.62 46.93
N GLY A 260 -17.95 11.23 46.68
CA GLY A 260 -18.87 10.67 47.68
C GLY A 260 -18.54 9.24 48.10
N ALA A 261 -17.77 8.51 47.27
CA ALA A 261 -17.19 7.21 47.61
C ALA A 261 -15.85 7.32 48.38
N GLY A 262 -15.39 8.54 48.66
CA GLY A 262 -14.21 8.82 49.48
C GLY A 262 -14.42 8.59 50.97
N ALA A 263 -14.73 7.35 51.37
CA ALA A 263 -14.61 6.87 52.75
C ALA A 263 -14.55 5.33 52.90
N ASP A 264 -14.42 4.56 51.81
CA ASP A 264 -14.22 3.10 51.93
C ASP A 264 -13.45 2.56 50.72
N MET A 265 -12.12 2.73 50.77
CA MET A 265 -11.18 1.92 50.00
C MET A 265 -10.38 1.09 51.02
N PRO A 266 -10.56 -0.24 51.07
CA PRO A 266 -9.62 -1.10 51.78
C PRO A 266 -8.28 -0.99 51.06
N GLY A 267 -7.26 -0.54 51.77
CA GLY A 267 -5.87 -0.74 51.37
C GLY A 267 -5.62 -2.23 51.21
N GLY A 268 -5.46 -2.68 49.97
CA GLY A 268 -5.14 -4.04 49.59
C GLY A 268 -4.18 -3.98 48.42
N MET A 269 -2.93 -3.68 48.75
CA MET A 269 -1.78 -3.82 47.86
C MET A 269 -1.49 -5.33 47.79
N ASP A 270 -2.06 -6.01 46.80
CA ASP A 270 -1.63 -7.35 46.41
C ASP A 270 -0.98 -7.27 45.03
N GLU A 271 0.32 -7.49 45.05
CA GLU A 271 1.19 -7.73 43.91
C GLU A 271 0.76 -9.04 43.23
N ASP A 272 0.09 -8.97 42.09
CA ASP A 272 0.25 -10.00 41.05
C ASP A 272 -0.20 -9.48 39.69
N ALA A 273 0.76 -8.96 38.94
CA ALA A 273 0.60 -8.56 37.55
C ALA A 273 0.95 -9.74 36.64
N PRO A 274 0.11 -10.11 35.66
CA PRO A 274 0.61 -10.60 34.38
C PRO A 274 0.87 -9.38 33.49
N ALA A 275 2.14 -9.18 33.15
CA ALA A 275 2.60 -8.15 32.24
C ALA A 275 1.89 -8.28 30.87
N ALA A 276 1.03 -7.32 30.53
CA ALA A 276 0.54 -7.13 29.18
C ALA A 276 1.53 -6.22 28.43
N SER A 277 2.34 -6.85 27.58
CA SER A 277 3.24 -6.23 26.63
C SER A 277 2.48 -5.33 25.65
N GLY A 278 2.51 -4.02 25.88
CA GLY A 278 2.14 -3.01 24.89
C GLY A 278 3.24 -2.90 23.84
N GLY A 279 3.03 -3.54 22.69
CA GLY A 279 3.84 -3.31 21.49
C GLY A 279 3.62 -1.88 21.00
N ALA A 280 4.68 -1.07 21.05
CA ALA A 280 4.73 0.23 20.41
C ALA A 280 4.65 0.05 18.89
N GLY A 281 3.55 0.53 18.28
CA GLY A 281 3.48 0.74 16.85
C GLY A 281 4.40 1.91 16.42
N PRO A 282 4.95 1.90 15.20
CA PRO A 282 5.93 2.88 14.76
C PRO A 282 5.31 4.28 14.63
N LYS A 283 6.03 5.27 15.15
CA LYS A 283 5.75 6.70 14.93
C LYS A 283 6.38 7.12 13.60
N ILE A 284 5.58 7.72 12.73
CA ILE A 284 6.04 8.38 11.52
C ILE A 284 6.44 9.81 11.92
N GLU A 285 7.73 10.13 11.84
CA GLU A 285 8.23 11.51 11.89
C GLU A 285 8.33 12.02 10.45
N GLU A 286 7.54 13.03 10.12
CA GLU A 286 7.73 13.83 8.92
C GLU A 286 9.00 14.66 9.08
N VAL A 287 9.91 14.57 8.11
CA VAL A 287 11.08 15.44 7.99
C VAL A 287 10.85 16.30 6.75
N ASP A 288 10.88 17.63 6.96
CA ASP A 288 10.82 18.68 5.92
C ASP A 288 11.82 18.45 4.76
#